data_AF-A0A3N8HX70-F1
#
_entry.id   AF-A0A3N8HX70-F1
#
_cell.length_a   1.000
_cell.length_b   1.000
_cell.length_c   1.000
_cell.angle_alpha   90.00
_cell.angle_beta   90.00
_cell.angle_gamma   90.00
#
_symmetry.space_group_name_H-M   'P 1'
#
loop_
_entity.id
_entity.type
_entity.pdbx_description
1 polymer ?
#
loop_
_entity_poly.entity_id
_entity_poly.type
_entity_poly.pdbx_seq_one_letter_code
_entity_poly.pdbx_strand_id
1 'polypeptide(L)'
;MPNVTFHIQAGRMPSADDLAALSGDCVALCTDVLRADLENVHVIFMEVRHGHGHPVFAEIQYRADAFRSPEIMNRFMEALDRAIVHRTGLTARIRCFGHAAPNIHARN
;
A
#
# COMPACT_ATOMS: atom_id res chain seq x y z
N MET A 1 6.89 8.23 -5.66
CA MET A 1 7.37 6.85 -5.84
C MET A 1 6.96 5.93 -4.67
N PRO A 2 5.69 5.89 -4.25
CA PRO A 2 5.21 4.80 -3.41
C PRO A 2 4.83 3.59 -4.27
N ASN A 3 5.39 2.43 -3.94
CA ASN A 3 4.91 1.14 -4.40
C ASN A 3 4.08 0.53 -3.27
N VAL A 4 2.83 0.16 -3.56
CA VAL A 4 1.92 -0.50 -2.64
C VAL A 4 1.67 -1.90 -3.14
N THR A 5 2.21 -2.89 -2.44
CA THR A 5 2.14 -4.30 -2.81
C THR A 5 1.32 -5.07 -1.80
N PHE A 6 0.27 -5.73 -2.27
CA PHE A 6 -0.59 -6.59 -1.46
C PHE A 6 -0.29 -8.05 -1.75
N HIS A 7 0.11 -8.78 -0.73
CA HIS A 7 0.23 -10.23 -0.74
C HIS A 7 -1.02 -10.81 -0.09
N ILE A 8 -1.92 -11.35 -0.90
CA ILE A 8 -3.25 -11.81 -0.49
C ILE A 8 -3.26 -13.35 -0.48
N GLN A 9 -3.79 -13.94 0.59
CA GLN A 9 -3.87 -15.39 0.74
C GLN A 9 -4.62 -16.03 -0.44
N ALA A 10 -4.06 -17.11 -0.98
CA ALA A 10 -4.70 -17.91 -2.01
C ALA A 10 -6.11 -18.36 -1.61
N GLY A 11 -7.05 -18.21 -2.54
CA GLY A 11 -8.48 -18.47 -2.30
C GLY A 11 -9.21 -17.38 -1.51
N ARG A 12 -8.54 -16.28 -1.14
CA ARG A 12 -9.15 -15.08 -0.52
C ARG A 12 -8.95 -13.81 -1.35
N MET A 13 -8.50 -13.95 -2.61
CA MET A 13 -8.38 -12.81 -3.52
C MET A 13 -9.77 -12.17 -3.76
N PRO A 14 -9.92 -10.85 -3.56
CA PRO A 14 -11.16 -10.14 -3.84
C PRO A 14 -11.54 -10.16 -5.33
N SER A 15 -12.75 -9.67 -5.63
CA SER A 15 -13.20 -9.49 -7.01
C SER A 15 -12.35 -8.43 -7.74
N ALA A 16 -12.33 -8.46 -9.06
CA ALA A 16 -11.63 -7.46 -9.86
C ALA A 16 -12.14 -6.03 -9.57
N ASP A 17 -13.45 -5.88 -9.34
CA ASP A 17 -14.06 -4.59 -9.03
C ASP A 17 -13.61 -4.06 -7.66
N ASP A 18 -13.53 -4.93 -6.64
CA ASP A 18 -13.03 -4.57 -5.32
C ASP A 18 -11.53 -4.20 -5.36
N LEU A 19 -10.74 -4.93 -6.16
CA LEU A 19 -9.32 -4.63 -6.38
C LEU A 19 -9.13 -3.29 -7.12
N ALA A 20 -9.97 -3.01 -8.11
CA ALA A 20 -9.95 -1.73 -8.82
C ALA A 20 -10.32 -0.57 -7.89
N ALA A 21 -11.35 -0.75 -7.05
CA ALA A 21 -11.75 0.24 -6.06
C ALA A 21 -10.67 0.48 -5.00
N LEU A 22 -10.06 -0.59 -4.47
CA LEU A 22 -8.93 -0.49 -3.54
C LEU A 22 -7.71 0.19 -4.18
N SER A 23 -7.48 -0.03 -5.49
CA SER A 23 -6.42 0.68 -6.23
C SER A 23 -6.68 2.18 -6.27
N GLY A 24 -7.93 2.58 -6.51
CA GLY A 24 -8.35 3.99 -6.45
C GLY A 24 -8.12 4.61 -5.07
N ASP A 25 -8.50 3.90 -4.01
CA ASP A 25 -8.25 4.35 -2.63
C ASP A 25 -6.74 4.49 -2.35
N CYS A 26 -5.92 3.53 -2.80
CA CYS A 26 -4.46 3.59 -2.65
C CYS A 26 -3.84 4.77 -3.39
N VAL A 27 -4.31 5.05 -4.61
CA VAL A 27 -3.85 6.20 -5.39
C VAL A 27 -4.16 7.49 -4.64
N ALA A 28 -5.40 7.68 -4.19
CA ALA A 28 -5.80 8.87 -3.44
C ALA A 28 -4.98 9.03 -2.15
N LEU A 29 -4.77 7.96 -1.39
CA LEU A 29 -3.94 8.01 -0.19
C LEU A 29 -2.48 8.38 -0.50
N CYS A 30 -1.92 7.85 -1.59
CA CYS A 30 -0.56 8.18 -1.99
C CYS A 30 -0.42 9.64 -2.46
N THR A 31 -1.37 10.16 -3.23
CA THR A 31 -1.32 11.53 -3.75
C THR A 31 -1.65 12.54 -2.66
N ASP A 32 -2.68 12.28 -1.86
CA ASP A 32 -3.25 13.31 -0.97
C ASP A 32 -2.58 13.32 0.40
N VAL A 33 -2.19 12.14 0.91
CA VAL A 33 -1.55 12.00 2.23
C VAL A 33 -0.03 12.00 2.08
N LEU A 34 0.51 11.18 1.17
CA LEU A 34 1.96 11.07 0.99
C LEU A 34 2.54 12.09 0.01
N ARG A 35 1.70 12.91 -0.65
CA ARG A 35 2.13 13.89 -1.66
C ARG A 35 3.01 13.26 -2.74
N ALA A 36 2.63 12.07 -3.20
CA ALA A 36 3.27 11.45 -4.33
C ALA A 36 2.69 12.00 -5.63
N ASP A 37 3.53 12.23 -6.63
CA ASP A 37 3.04 12.44 -7.99
C ASP A 37 2.38 11.15 -8.50
N LEU A 38 1.23 11.29 -9.15
CA LEU A 38 0.39 10.18 -9.61
C LEU A 38 1.17 9.18 -10.46
N GLU A 39 1.98 9.68 -11.40
CA GLU A 39 2.81 8.86 -12.30
C GLU A 39 3.80 7.94 -11.58
N ASN A 40 4.12 8.28 -10.33
CA ASN A 40 5.05 7.55 -9.49
C ASN A 40 4.36 6.59 -8.49
N VAL A 41 3.04 6.42 -8.56
CA VAL A 41 2.29 5.50 -7.69
C VAL A 41 2.10 4.17 -8.42
N HIS A 42 2.49 3.07 -7.77
CA HIS A 42 2.26 1.73 -8.31
C HIS A 42 1.50 0.89 -7.28
N VAL A 43 0.39 0.27 -7.70
CA VAL A 43 -0.41 -0.63 -6.86
C VAL A 43 -0.37 -2.04 -7.45
N ILE A 44 0.00 -3.03 -6.64
CA ILE A 44 0.26 -4.40 -7.08
C ILE A 44 -0.49 -5.37 -6.17
N PHE A 45 -1.15 -6.38 -6.75
CA PHE A 45 -1.78 -7.47 -6.02
C PHE A 45 -1.14 -8.80 -6.44
N MET A 46 -0.78 -9.62 -5.45
CA MET A 46 -0.21 -10.94 -5.65
C MET A 46 -0.96 -11.95 -4.81
N GLU A 47 -1.39 -13.04 -5.45
CA GLU A 47 -1.90 -14.20 -4.72
C GLU A 47 -0.71 -15.00 -4.16
N VAL A 48 -0.75 -15.32 -2.87
CA VAL A 48 0.34 -16.02 -2.19
C VAL A 48 -0.15 -17.14 -1.27
N ARG A 49 0.69 -18.14 -1.06
CA ARG A 49 0.47 -19.17 -0.02
C ARG A 49 1.15 -18.73 1.27
N HIS A 50 0.39 -18.13 2.19
CA HIS A 50 0.90 -17.77 3.51
C HIS A 50 1.12 -19.01 4.38
N GLY A 51 2.21 -19.02 5.16
CA GLY A 51 2.43 -20.03 6.20
C GLY A 51 1.77 -19.65 7.54
N HIS A 52 1.87 -18.37 7.94
CA HIS A 52 1.32 -17.83 9.19
C HIS A 52 1.11 -16.32 9.09
N GLY A 53 0.11 -15.79 9.80
CA GLY A 53 -0.16 -14.35 9.92
C GLY A 53 -1.54 -13.93 9.40
N HIS A 54 -1.67 -12.65 9.06
CA HIS A 54 -2.89 -12.08 8.50
C HIS A 54 -3.11 -12.52 7.04
N PRO A 55 -4.37 -12.58 6.56
CA PRO A 55 -4.67 -12.98 5.18
C PRO A 55 -4.16 -11.97 4.14
N VAL A 56 -3.89 -10.73 4.54
CA VAL A 56 -3.26 -9.71 3.71
C VAL A 56 -1.96 -9.25 4.37
N PHE A 57 -0.88 -9.20 3.60
CA PHE A 57 0.31 -8.44 3.96
C PHE A 57 0.46 -7.30 2.95
N ALA A 58 0.40 -6.06 3.42
CA ALA A 58 0.56 -4.86 2.60
C ALA A 58 1.93 -4.24 2.86
N GLU A 59 2.77 -4.23 1.84
CA GLU A 59 4.08 -3.61 1.85
C GLU A 59 4.03 -2.29 1.08
N ILE A 60 4.51 -1.21 1.71
CA ILE A 60 4.60 0.10 1.10
C ILE A 60 6.04 0.54 1.10
N GLN A 61 6.64 0.66 -0.08
CA GLN A 61 7.98 1.20 -0.25
C GLN A 61 7.88 2.62 -0.76
N TYR A 62 8.56 3.58 -0.13
CA TYR A 62 8.45 4.99 -0.50
C TYR A 62 9.77 5.74 -0.30
N ARG A 63 9.90 6.89 -0.97
CA ARG A 63 11.02 7.82 -0.73
C ARG A 63 10.82 8.54 0.60
N ALA A 64 11.77 8.44 1.51
CA ALA A 64 11.75 9.22 2.74
C ALA A 64 11.89 10.71 2.41
N ASP A 65 11.08 11.54 3.07
CA ASP A 65 11.06 12.99 2.94
C ASP A 65 10.68 13.59 4.30
N ALA A 66 11.17 14.78 4.63
CA ALA A 66 10.89 15.45 5.90
C ALA A 66 9.39 15.65 6.15
N PHE A 67 8.60 15.85 5.09
CA PHE A 67 7.14 15.98 5.21
C PHE A 67 6.45 14.66 5.60
N ARG A 68 7.02 13.50 5.24
CA ARG A 68 6.47 12.17 5.56
C ARG A 68 6.86 11.76 6.98
N SER A 69 6.43 12.57 7.94
CA SER A 69 6.68 12.36 9.36
C SER A 69 6.02 11.08 9.88
N PRO A 70 6.43 10.56 11.06
CA PRO A 70 5.78 9.41 11.67
C PRO A 70 4.26 9.57 11.84
N GLU A 71 3.79 10.79 12.12
CA GLU A 71 2.35 11.08 12.26
C GLU A 71 1.61 10.95 10.92
N ILE A 72 2.19 11.50 9.83
CA ILE A 72 1.63 11.38 8.48
C ILE A 72 1.61 9.91 8.05
N MET A 73 2.68 9.16 8.34
CA MET A 73 2.75 7.73 8.03
C MET A 73 1.73 6.93 8.84
N ASN A 74 1.50 7.27 10.11
CA ASN A 74 0.47 6.60 10.91
C ASN A 74 -0.94 6.86 10.36
N ARG A 75 -1.26 8.10 9.99
CA ARG A 75 -2.53 8.45 9.34
C ARG A 75 -2.73 7.69 8.03
N PHE A 76 -1.68 7.60 7.22
CA PHE A 76 -1.70 6.81 5.98
C PHE A 76 -2.00 5.33 6.27
N MET A 77 -1.30 4.72 7.23
CA MET A 77 -1.49 3.31 7.58
C MET A 77 -2.90 3.02 8.12
N GLU A 78 -3.44 3.88 8.98
CA GLU A 78 -4.81 3.74 9.49
C GLU A 78 -5.86 3.85 8.39
N ALA A 79 -5.67 4.79 7.46
CA ALA A 79 -6.59 4.97 6.35
C ALA A 79 -6.51 3.80 5.35
N LEU A 80 -5.30 3.31 5.09
CA LEU A 80 -5.08 2.13 4.26
C LEU A 80 -5.70 0.88 4.88
N ASP A 81 -5.55 0.66 6.19
CA ASP A 81 -6.18 -0.47 6.89
C ASP A 81 -7.70 -0.44 6.75
N ARG A 82 -8.32 0.72 6.94
CA ARG A 82 -9.77 0.90 6.72
C ARG A 82 -10.18 0.61 5.28
N ALA A 83 -9.42 1.08 4.30
CA ALA A 83 -9.69 0.80 2.89
C ALA A 83 -9.62 -0.70 2.59
N ILE A 84 -8.59 -1.40 3.08
CA ILE A 84 -8.46 -2.85 2.90
C ILE A 84 -9.67 -3.57 3.51
N VAL A 85 -10.01 -3.28 4.76
CA VAL A 85 -11.16 -3.92 5.44
C VAL A 85 -12.46 -3.63 4.69
N HIS A 86 -12.68 -2.39 4.26
CA HIS A 86 -13.89 -2.00 3.55
C HIS A 86 -14.04 -2.70 2.19
N ARG A 87 -12.96 -2.79 1.40
CA ARG A 87 -12.99 -3.36 0.05
C ARG A 87 -12.91 -4.88 0.02
N THR A 88 -12.29 -5.49 1.03
CA THR A 88 -11.96 -6.92 0.98
C THR A 88 -12.58 -7.74 2.11
N GLY A 89 -13.02 -7.10 3.19
CA GLY A 89 -13.42 -7.78 4.43
C GLY A 89 -12.27 -8.50 5.15
N LEU A 90 -11.02 -8.27 4.73
CA LEU A 90 -9.83 -8.91 5.27
C LEU A 90 -9.08 -7.97 6.22
N THR A 91 -8.44 -8.54 7.23
CA THR A 91 -7.46 -7.81 8.04
C THR A 91 -6.07 -7.88 7.41
N ALA A 92 -5.30 -6.82 7.57
CA ALA A 92 -3.97 -6.72 6.98
C ALA A 92 -2.87 -6.54 8.03
N ARG A 93 -1.68 -7.06 7.71
CA ARG A 93 -0.43 -6.60 8.32
C ARG A 93 0.19 -5.57 7.37
N ILE A 94 0.25 -4.31 7.80
CA ILE A 94 0.81 -3.21 7.00
C ILE A 94 2.24 -2.92 7.46
N ARG A 95 3.17 -2.77 6.52
CA ARG A 95 4.53 -2.28 6.78
C ARG A 95 4.94 -1.24 5.74
N CYS A 96 5.45 -0.11 6.21
CA CYS A 96 5.94 0.97 5.38
C CYS A 96 7.47 1.08 5.51
N PHE A 97 8.17 1.10 4.39
CA PHE A 97 9.62 1.17 4.29
C PHE A 97 10.03 2.46 3.56
N GLY A 98 10.58 3.41 4.31
CA GLY A 98 11.11 4.65 3.78
C GLY A 98 12.58 4.50 3.38
N HIS A 99 12.91 4.85 2.14
CA HIS A 99 14.29 4.84 1.65
C HIS A 99 14.80 6.27 1.50
N ALA A 100 16.01 6.55 2.02
CA ALA A 100 16.64 7.85 1.83
C ALA A 100 16.80 8.16 0.33
N ALA A 101 16.59 9.41 -0.08
CA ALA A 101 16.65 9.84 -1.48
C ALA A 101 17.89 9.35 -2.27
N PRO A 102 19.14 9.38 -1.74
CA PRO A 102 20.30 8.92 -2.50
C PRO A 102 20.33 7.41 -2.76
N ASN A 103 19.50 6.63 -2.07
CA ASN A 103 19.47 5.17 -2.16
C ASN A 103 18.40 4.65 -3.12
N ILE A 104 17.62 5.54 -3.77
CA ILE A 104 16.56 5.16 -4.69
C ILE A 104 16.99 5.51 -6.10
N HIS A 105 17.24 4.48 -6.90
CA HIS A 105 17.47 4.58 -8.34
C HIS A 105 16.28 3.96 -9.05
N ALA A 106 15.57 4.74 -9.86
CA ALA A 106 14.37 4.31 -10.58
C ALA A 106 14.35 4.91 -11.99
N ARG A 107 13.65 4.23 -12.91
CA ARG A 107 13.44 4.68 -14.28
C ARG A 107 12.01 4.34 -14.71
N ASN A 108 11.41 5.31 -15.40
CA ASN A 108 9.99 5.38 -15.77
C ASN A 108 9.11 5.73 -14.57
#